data_AF-A0A6G2JUN4-F1
#
_entry.id   AF-A0A6G2JUN4-F1
#
_cell.length_a   1.000
_cell.length_b   1.000
_cell.length_c   1.000
_cell.angle_alpha   90.00
_cell.angle_beta   90.00
_cell.angle_gamma   90.00
#
_symmetry.space_group_name_H-M   'P 1'
#
loop_
_entity.id
_entity.type
_entity.pdbx_description
1 polymer ?
#
loop_
_entity_poly.entity_id
_entity_poly.type
_entity_poly.pdbx_seq_one_letter_code
_entity_poly.pdbx_strand_id
1 'polypeptide(L)' 'LVCRGCGRMVDVDCAVGYRPCLEAADDYGFSIDEAEVIYWGMCPECQAIPTTAHRTAKEQQ' A
#
# COMPACT_ATOMS: atom_id res chain seq x y z
N LEU A 1 -0.83 -4.66 1.14
CA LEU A 1 0.49 -4.22 0.63
C LEU A 1 0.56 -4.43 -0.88
N VAL A 2 0.88 -3.37 -1.63
CA VAL A 2 0.93 -3.37 -3.10
C VAL A 2 2.36 -3.18 -3.57
N CYS A 3 2.81 -4.08 -4.46
CA CYS A 3 4.12 -3.94 -5.10
C CYS A 3 4.06 -2.94 -6.26
N ARG A 4 4.93 -1.92 -6.22
CA ARG A 4 5.06 -0.94 -7.32
C ARG A 4 5.65 -1.52 -8.60
N GLY A 5 6.31 -2.67 -8.51
CA GLY A 5 6.98 -3.28 -9.64
C GLY A 5 6.07 -4.13 -10.54
N CYS A 6 5.33 -5.05 -9.91
CA CYS A 6 4.49 -6.00 -10.63
C CYS A 6 3.00 -5.89 -10.29
N GLY A 7 2.60 -4.99 -9.39
CA GLY A 7 1.22 -4.85 -8.95
C GLY A 7 0.72 -5.98 -8.04
N ARG A 8 1.58 -6.93 -7.63
CA ARG A 8 1.20 -7.98 -6.67
C ARG A 8 0.62 -7.35 -5.41
N MET A 9 -0.54 -7.85 -4.99
CA MET A 9 -1.22 -7.45 -3.77
C MET A 9 -1.24 -8.61 -2.79
N VAL A 10 -1.01 -8.28 -1.52
CA VAL A 10 -1.14 -9.21 -0.40
C VAL A 10 -1.91 -8.50 0.71
N ASP A 11 -2.85 -9.25 1.28
CA ASP A 11 -3.56 -8.85 2.49
C ASP A 11 -2.58 -8.76 3.65
N VAL A 12 -2.79 -7.78 4.54
CA VAL A 12 -1.93 -7.55 5.70
C VAL A 12 -2.83 -7.45 6.90
N ASP A 13 -2.56 -8.27 7.91
CA ASP A 13 -3.27 -8.22 9.18
C ASP A 13 -3.26 -6.80 9.75
N CYS A 14 -4.34 -6.45 10.45
CA CYS A 14 -4.44 -5.16 11.11
C CYS A 14 -3.26 -4.92 12.04
N ALA A 15 -2.53 -3.83 11.81
CA ALA A 15 -1.52 -3.38 12.75
C ALA A 15 -2.18 -3.15 14.12
N VAL A 16 -1.55 -3.68 15.17
CA VAL A 16 -2.02 -3.56 16.56
C VAL A 16 -1.29 -2.41 17.27
N GLY A 17 -1.98 -1.76 18.21
CA GLY A 17 -1.43 -0.64 18.97
C GLY A 17 -1.77 0.73 18.36
N TYR A 18 -0.90 1.72 18.54
CA TYR A 18 -1.14 3.09 18.11
C TYR A 18 -1.06 3.24 16.58
N ARG A 19 -2.13 3.75 15.95
CA ARG A 19 -2.27 3.85 14.49
C ARG A 19 -2.62 5.30 14.10
N PRO A 20 -1.65 6.24 14.15
CA PRO A 20 -1.91 7.66 13.94
C PRO A 20 -2.43 8.01 12.53
N CYS A 21 -2.27 7.11 11.56
CA CYS A 21 -2.80 7.31 10.21
C CYS A 21 -4.28 6.86 10.07
N LEU A 22 -4.83 6.16 11.06
CA LEU A 22 -6.22 5.69 11.09
C LEU A 22 -7.04 6.34 12.21
N GLU A 23 -6.38 7.11 13.09
CA GLU A 23 -7.02 7.93 14.11
C GLU A 23 -6.81 9.40 13.75
N ALA A 24 -7.90 10.12 13.48
CA ALA A 24 -7.84 11.55 13.24
C ALA A 24 -7.39 12.25 14.54
N ALA A 25 -6.29 13.01 14.47
CA ALA A 25 -5.81 13.79 15.61
C ALA A 25 -6.74 14.98 15.94
N ASP A 26 -7.41 15.51 14.91
CA ASP A 26 -8.48 16.51 15.01
C ASP A 26 -9.49 16.18 13.90
N ASP A 27 -10.76 16.05 14.26
CA ASP A 27 -11.84 15.74 13.32
C ASP A 27 -12.46 17.00 12.71
N TYR A 28 -12.11 18.21 13.20
CA TYR A 28 -12.65 19.50 12.76
C TYR A 28 -14.19 19.55 12.69
N GLY A 29 -14.87 18.76 13.53
CA GLY A 29 -16.33 18.64 13.56
C GLY A 29 -16.95 17.82 12.43
N PHE A 30 -16.14 17.07 11.66
CA PHE A 30 -16.63 16.12 10.68
C PHE A 30 -17.10 14.83 11.36
N SER A 31 -18.21 14.27 10.89
CA SER A 31 -18.54 12.85 11.13
C SER A 31 -17.72 12.03 10.15
N ILE A 32 -16.70 11.32 10.64
CA ILE A 32 -15.79 10.53 9.80
C ILE A 32 -16.38 9.13 9.60
N ASP A 33 -16.68 8.79 8.36
CA ASP A 33 -17.23 7.47 8.01
C ASP A 33 -16.14 6.40 7.83
N GLU A 34 -14.95 6.77 7.31
CA GLU A 34 -13.88 5.81 7.00
C GLU A 34 -12.47 6.44 6.96
N ALA A 35 -11.47 5.66 7.34
CA ALA A 35 -10.05 5.94 7.11
C ALA A 35 -9.36 4.67 6.57
N GLU A 36 -8.69 4.76 5.42
CA GLU A 36 -7.98 3.64 4.78
C GLU A 36 -6.47 3.89 4.71
N VAL A 37 -5.68 2.82 4.91
CA VAL A 37 -4.23 2.83 4.71
C VAL A 37 -3.82 1.79 3.67
N ILE A 38 -3.18 2.26 2.60
CA ILE A 38 -2.59 1.40 1.57
C ILE A 38 -1.07 1.41 1.72
N TYR A 39 -0.49 0.25 2.03
CA TYR A 39 0.96 0.07 2.03
C TYR A 39 1.49 -0.14 0.61
N TRP A 40 2.44 0.70 0.19
CA TRP A 40 3.14 0.59 -1.09
C TRP A 40 4.61 0.22 -0.88
N GLY A 41 5.11 -0.74 -1.65
CA GLY A 41 6.50 -1.18 -1.54
C GLY A 41 6.98 -1.97 -2.75
N MET A 42 8.05 -2.74 -2.57
CA MET A 42 8.58 -3.68 -3.57
C MET A 42 8.51 -5.09 -3.00
N CYS A 43 7.95 -6.06 -3.73
CA CYS A 43 7.98 -7.45 -3.29
C CYS A 43 9.41 -8.03 -3.42
N PRO A 44 9.73 -9.14 -2.71
CA PRO A 44 11.07 -9.73 -2.77
C PRO A 44 11.55 -10.04 -4.19
N GLU A 45 10.64 -10.50 -5.06
CA GLU A 45 10.93 -10.81 -6.46
C GLU A 45 11.36 -9.55 -7.23
N CYS A 46 10.61 -8.44 -7.12
CA CYS A 46 10.96 -7.20 -7.80
C CYS A 46 12.19 -6.51 -7.19
N GLN A 47 12.52 -6.74 -5.92
CA GLN A 47 13.78 -6.27 -5.33
C GLN A 47 14.99 -7.05 -5.85
N ALA A 48 14.82 -8.33 -6.17
CA ALA A 48 15.89 -9.17 -6.71
C ALA A 48 16.20 -8.91 -8.18
N ILE A 49 15.33 -8.18 -8.90
CA ILE A 49 15.54 -7.79 -10.29
C ILE A 49 16.34 -6.48 -10.32
N PRO A 50 17.54 -6.46 -10.91
CA PRO A 50 18.27 -5.20 -11.11
C PRO A 50 17.42 -4.23 -11.94
N THR A 51 17.37 -2.97 -11.50
CA THR A 51 16.45 -1.88 -11.88
C THR A 51 16.30 -1.61 -13.38
N THR A 52 17.13 -2.22 -14.23
CA THR A 52 17.07 -2.14 -15.69
C THR A 52 15.94 -2.93 -16.34
N ALA A 53 15.24 -3.83 -15.65
CA ALA A 53 14.18 -4.67 -16.22
C ALA A 53 12.75 -4.30 -15.75
N HIS A 54 12.47 -3.02 -15.55
CA HIS A 54 11.10 -2.52 -15.33
C HIS A 54 10.58 -1.71 -16.51
N ARG A 55 10.38 -2.38 -17.64
CA ARG A 55 9.26 -2.08 -18.53
C ARG A 55 8.64 -3.40 -19.00
N THR A 56 7.32 -3.37 -19.12
CA THR A 56 6.42 -4.40 -19.68
C THR A 56 6.22 -5.68 -18.86
N ALA A 57 5.13 -5.70 -18.08
CA ALA A 57 4.00 -6.61 -18.32
C ALA A 57 2.83 -6.31 -17.36
N LYS A 58 1.85 -5.51 -17.79
CA LYS A 58 0.42 -5.85 -17.75
C LYS A 58 -0.41 -4.81 -18.53
N GLU A 59 -0.92 -5.21 -19.69
CA GLU A 59 -1.99 -4.56 -20.47
C GLU A 59 -3.19 -4.20 -19.56
N GLN A 60 -3.73 -2.98 -19.65
CA GLN A 60 -4.92 -2.67 -20.45
C GLN A 60 -5.96 -3.79 -20.50
N GLN A 61 -6.90 -3.79 -19.54
CA GLN A 61 -8.31 -4.06 -19.80
C GLN A 61 -9.17 -3.30 -18.79
#